data_AF-A0A963IA54-F1
#
_entry.id   AF-A0A963IA54-F1
#
_cell.length_a   1.000
_cell.length_b   1.000
_cell.length_c   1.000
_cell.angle_alpha   90.00
_cell.angle_beta   90.00
_cell.angle_gamma   90.00
#
_symmetry.space_group_name_H-M   'P 1'
#
loop_
_entity.id
_entity.type
_entity.pdbx_description
1 polymer ?
#
loop_
_entity_poly.entity_id
_entity_poly.type
_entity_poly.pdbx_seq_one_letter_code
_entity_poly.pdbx_strand_id
1 'polypeptide(L)'
;MRSVQIGMGVVALLTSGVLNAAVYSVTEFNLWKGGTFADWATSLTDPSLGLNDQFDNGDPLVGPFYTGLTTAANYLPRNFQAGLGLTESGGVLQMDTDFALPSTGAGGASGPAAGLRLLSNVDSSQTNASGGILGLHKSASFAVAAAFELQIPPLTGQYGIRLFDSFSDGTEDNQNDYLDFRVVSTNQGPVVWLRHQDFEQGIAPVLAAHSLAAPAGATQIYLTLAHQQANSGLIDAYYGYRDASGALIGAPVYLASKSIFHGEDFTRVELRAIAPVPEPLSGVMMLAGLGVLAAMGRRARA
;
A
#
# COMPACT_ATOMS: atom_id res chain seq x y z
N MET A 1 -23.81 -60.88 -16.01
CA MET A 1 -23.80 -59.49 -15.52
C MET A 1 -22.50 -59.27 -14.75
N ARG A 2 -21.56 -58.50 -15.30
CA ARG A 2 -20.29 -58.17 -14.64
C ARG A 2 -20.43 -56.80 -14.00
N SER A 3 -20.37 -56.76 -12.67
CA SER A 3 -20.35 -55.52 -11.88
C SER A 3 -19.00 -54.84 -12.06
N VAL A 4 -19.02 -53.61 -12.59
CA VAL A 4 -17.83 -52.75 -12.69
C VAL A 4 -17.84 -51.85 -11.45
N GLN A 5 -16.99 -52.16 -10.47
CA GLN A 5 -16.72 -51.27 -9.33
C GLN A 5 -15.82 -50.12 -9.80
N ILE A 6 -16.38 -48.92 -9.88
CA ILE A 6 -15.64 -47.68 -10.09
C ILE A 6 -15.04 -47.29 -8.73
N GLY A 7 -13.74 -47.44 -8.58
CA GLY A 7 -13.01 -47.08 -7.35
C GLY A 7 -13.10 -45.58 -7.07
N MET A 8 -13.54 -45.24 -5.86
CA MET A 8 -13.53 -43.88 -5.31
C MET A 8 -12.11 -43.30 -5.35
N GLY A 9 -11.95 -42.21 -6.10
CA GLY A 9 -10.73 -41.41 -6.11
C GLY A 9 -10.54 -40.71 -4.78
N VAL A 10 -9.37 -40.92 -4.16
CA VAL A 10 -8.91 -40.19 -2.99
C VAL A 10 -8.69 -38.73 -3.41
N VAL A 11 -9.53 -37.83 -2.92
CA VAL A 11 -9.30 -36.38 -3.01
C VAL A 11 -8.26 -36.04 -1.96
N ALA A 12 -7.02 -35.80 -2.39
CA ALA A 12 -5.98 -35.29 -1.50
C ALA A 12 -6.33 -33.85 -1.12
N LEU A 13 -6.71 -33.65 0.15
CA LEU A 13 -6.89 -32.33 0.73
C LEU A 13 -5.50 -31.70 0.88
N LEU A 14 -5.09 -30.88 -0.09
CA LEU A 14 -3.87 -30.09 -0.01
C LEU A 14 -4.07 -29.01 1.05
N THR A 15 -3.54 -29.23 2.24
CA THR A 15 -3.41 -28.18 3.25
C THR A 15 -2.38 -27.19 2.72
N SER A 16 -2.83 -26.01 2.30
CA SER A 16 -1.98 -24.87 1.96
C SER A 16 -1.01 -24.61 3.12
N GLY A 17 0.29 -24.58 2.82
CA GLY A 17 1.31 -24.20 3.80
C GLY A 17 0.95 -22.85 4.40
N VAL A 18 1.22 -22.70 5.71
CA VAL A 18 0.99 -21.47 6.46
C VAL A 18 1.65 -20.32 5.71
N LEU A 19 0.83 -19.40 5.20
CA LEU A 19 1.28 -18.16 4.61
C LEU A 19 2.01 -17.40 5.72
N ASN A 20 3.19 -16.84 5.44
CA ASN A 20 3.81 -15.90 6.37
C ASN A 20 2.99 -14.61 6.30
N ALA A 21 1.95 -14.56 7.12
CA ALA A 21 1.20 -13.38 7.45
C ALA A 21 2.16 -12.23 7.74
N ALA A 22 2.02 -11.14 6.99
CA ALA A 22 2.74 -9.92 7.30
C ALA A 22 1.74 -8.92 7.88
N VAL A 23 1.91 -8.60 9.17
CA VAL A 23 1.25 -7.47 9.81
C VAL A 23 2.16 -6.27 9.66
N TYR A 24 1.66 -5.22 9.02
CA TYR A 24 2.41 -3.98 8.85
C TYR A 24 1.89 -2.89 9.78
N SER A 25 2.79 -2.36 10.61
CA SER A 25 2.49 -1.34 11.60
C SER A 25 2.76 0.06 11.06
N VAL A 26 1.79 0.97 11.23
CA VAL A 26 1.91 2.40 10.95
C VAL A 26 1.75 3.14 12.28
N THR A 27 2.73 3.94 12.65
CA THR A 27 2.73 4.67 13.93
C THR A 27 2.32 6.13 13.78
N GLU A 28 2.34 6.64 12.55
CA GLU A 28 2.02 8.03 12.26
C GLU A 28 1.57 8.17 10.81
N PHE A 29 0.52 8.93 10.57
CA PHE A 29 0.10 9.35 9.24
C PHE A 29 -0.18 10.85 9.22
N ASN A 30 0.50 11.56 8.33
CA ASN A 30 0.39 13.01 8.21
C ASN A 30 -0.05 13.42 6.82
N LEU A 31 -0.83 14.49 6.80
CA LEU A 31 -1.19 15.22 5.59
C LEU A 31 -0.99 16.71 5.88
N TRP A 32 -0.27 17.41 5.02
CA TRP A 32 -0.15 18.87 5.07
C TRP A 32 -0.70 19.46 3.78
N LYS A 33 -1.37 20.60 3.89
CA LYS A 33 -1.82 21.43 2.76
C LYS A 33 -1.20 22.81 2.87
N GLY A 34 -0.68 23.31 1.75
CA GLY A 34 0.09 24.54 1.70
C GLY A 34 1.51 24.37 2.26
N GLY A 35 2.35 25.39 2.06
CA GLY A 35 3.74 25.39 2.51
C GLY A 35 4.70 24.68 1.57
N THR A 36 5.90 24.41 2.09
CA THR A 36 7.05 23.82 1.41
C THR A 36 7.56 22.59 2.16
N PHE A 37 8.44 21.82 1.54
CA PHE A 37 9.08 20.69 2.20
C PHE A 37 9.83 21.09 3.49
N ALA A 38 10.44 22.28 3.54
CA ALA A 38 11.10 22.75 4.75
C ALA A 38 10.11 22.98 5.90
N ASP A 39 8.93 23.49 5.58
CA ASP A 39 7.85 23.67 6.56
C ASP A 39 7.41 22.31 7.09
N TRP A 40 7.16 21.32 6.22
CA TRP A 40 6.69 19.99 6.63
C TRP A 40 7.76 19.16 7.35
N ALA A 41 9.04 19.32 7.00
CA ALA A 41 10.14 18.59 7.63
C ALA A 41 10.45 19.08 9.05
N THR A 42 10.12 20.34 9.36
CA THR A 42 10.32 20.94 10.69
C THR A 42 9.03 20.98 11.50
N SER A 43 7.88 20.97 10.82
CA SER A 43 6.54 20.92 11.39
C SER A 43 6.03 19.48 11.50
N LEU A 44 6.43 18.82 12.58
CA LEU A 44 5.56 17.79 13.17
C LEU A 44 4.46 18.43 14.04
N THR A 45 4.49 19.75 14.24
CA THR A 45 3.66 20.46 15.23
C THR A 45 3.06 21.79 14.79
N ASP A 46 3.39 22.36 13.62
CA ASP A 46 2.71 23.56 13.08
C ASP A 46 1.50 23.13 12.24
N PRO A 47 0.27 23.30 12.78
CA PRO A 47 -0.89 22.59 12.31
C PRO A 47 -1.64 23.37 11.22
N SER A 48 -1.18 24.53 10.75
CA SER A 48 -2.06 25.52 10.11
C SER A 48 -2.97 25.06 8.94
N LEU A 49 -2.71 23.93 8.25
CA LEU A 49 -3.72 23.12 7.53
C LEU A 49 -3.28 21.64 7.42
N GLY A 50 -3.12 20.94 8.55
CA GLY A 50 -2.65 19.55 8.57
C GLY A 50 -3.56 18.54 9.29
N LEU A 51 -3.40 17.27 8.94
CA LEU A 51 -3.80 16.08 9.70
C LEU A 51 -2.52 15.44 10.26
N ASN A 52 -2.52 15.08 11.53
CA ASN A 52 -1.51 14.24 12.16
C ASN A 52 -2.25 13.17 12.95
N ASP A 53 -2.20 11.93 12.49
CA ASP A 53 -2.83 10.77 13.11
C ASP A 53 -1.76 9.86 13.69
N GLN A 54 -1.78 9.71 15.02
CA GLN A 54 -0.89 8.82 15.76
C GLN A 54 -1.54 7.48 16.09
N PHE A 55 -2.75 7.21 15.60
CA PHE A 55 -3.47 5.96 15.82
C PHE A 55 -3.59 5.61 17.31
N ASP A 56 -3.93 6.61 18.13
CA ASP A 56 -4.05 6.53 19.59
C ASP A 56 -5.50 6.65 20.09
N ASN A 57 -6.49 6.64 19.19
CA ASN A 57 -7.90 6.82 19.49
C ASN A 57 -8.69 5.49 19.61
N GLY A 58 -8.09 4.38 19.17
CA GLY A 58 -8.63 3.03 19.29
C GLY A 58 -9.65 2.63 18.22
N ASP A 59 -9.85 3.45 17.19
CA ASP A 59 -10.68 3.16 16.02
C ASP A 59 -9.91 3.48 14.73
N PRO A 60 -9.43 2.45 13.99
CA PRO A 60 -8.63 2.67 12.79
C PRO A 60 -9.38 3.37 11.65
N LEU A 61 -10.69 3.57 11.78
CA LEU A 61 -11.54 4.18 10.76
C LEU A 61 -11.85 5.65 11.03
N VAL A 62 -11.50 6.14 12.21
CA VAL A 62 -11.70 7.53 12.63
C VAL A 62 -10.33 8.11 12.93
N GLY A 63 -10.00 9.24 12.33
CA GLY A 63 -8.77 9.97 12.63
C GLY A 63 -9.04 11.22 13.46
N PRO A 64 -8.00 11.97 13.81
CA PRO A 64 -8.14 13.26 14.47
C PRO A 64 -8.80 14.29 13.55
N PHE A 65 -9.15 15.44 14.12
CA PHE A 65 -9.64 16.56 13.35
C PHE A 65 -8.53 17.11 12.45
N TYR A 66 -8.90 17.44 11.21
CA TYR A 66 -8.07 18.37 10.45
C TYR A 66 -7.95 19.67 11.21
N THR A 67 -6.76 20.24 11.23
CA THR A 67 -6.55 21.50 11.93
C THR A 67 -7.46 22.59 11.36
N GLY A 68 -8.13 23.31 12.25
CA GLY A 68 -9.05 24.38 11.89
C GLY A 68 -10.41 23.90 11.39
N LEU A 69 -10.66 22.58 11.32
CA LEU A 69 -11.96 22.00 10.97
C LEU A 69 -12.58 21.30 12.19
N THR A 70 -13.91 21.19 12.18
CA THR A 70 -14.70 20.49 13.21
C THR A 70 -15.09 19.07 12.80
N THR A 71 -14.58 18.58 11.67
CA THR A 71 -14.87 17.25 11.14
C THR A 71 -13.62 16.39 11.27
N ALA A 72 -13.77 15.25 11.94
CA ALA A 72 -12.73 14.24 12.04
C ALA A 72 -12.35 13.70 10.66
N ALA A 73 -11.08 13.34 10.48
CA ALA A 73 -10.68 12.51 9.36
C ALA A 73 -11.43 11.17 9.44
N ASN A 74 -11.81 10.65 8.28
CA ASN A 74 -12.39 9.32 8.17
C ASN A 74 -11.52 8.50 7.23
N TYR A 75 -11.45 7.21 7.49
CA TYR A 75 -10.76 6.27 6.61
C TYR A 75 -11.73 5.26 6.00
N LEU A 76 -11.39 4.81 4.81
CA LEU A 76 -12.10 3.73 4.12
C LEU A 76 -11.16 2.53 3.96
N PRO A 77 -11.46 1.39 4.61
CA PRO A 77 -10.78 0.13 4.33
C PRO A 77 -10.98 -0.28 2.88
N ARG A 78 -9.91 -0.74 2.26
CA ARG A 78 -9.85 -1.15 0.85
C ARG A 78 -9.26 -2.55 0.79
N ASN A 79 -9.93 -3.42 0.06
CA ASN A 79 -9.46 -4.79 -0.21
C ASN A 79 -9.17 -5.58 1.07
N PHE A 80 -10.04 -5.47 2.06
CA PHE A 80 -10.06 -6.32 3.25
C PHE A 80 -11.28 -7.24 3.22
N GLN A 81 -11.15 -8.41 3.84
CA GLN A 81 -12.32 -9.14 4.31
C GLN A 81 -13.08 -8.26 5.30
N ALA A 82 -14.40 -8.18 5.14
CA ALA A 82 -15.23 -7.23 5.88
C ALA A 82 -15.07 -7.39 7.40
N GLY A 83 -14.73 -6.28 8.08
CA GLY A 83 -14.58 -6.23 9.54
C GLY A 83 -13.30 -6.86 10.08
N LEU A 84 -12.32 -7.18 9.23
CA LEU A 84 -11.07 -7.85 9.61
C LEU A 84 -9.85 -7.12 9.04
N GLY A 85 -8.66 -7.43 9.59
CA GLY A 85 -7.38 -7.03 9.01
C GLY A 85 -6.89 -5.62 9.33
N LEU A 86 -7.70 -4.82 10.02
CA LEU A 86 -7.30 -3.51 10.53
C LEU A 86 -7.52 -3.47 12.03
N THR A 87 -6.51 -3.05 12.77
CA THR A 87 -6.61 -2.86 14.22
C THR A 87 -5.80 -1.66 14.62
N GLU A 88 -6.33 -0.87 15.54
CA GLU A 88 -5.60 0.23 16.17
C GLU A 88 -5.40 -0.11 17.65
N SER A 89 -4.14 -0.12 18.10
CA SER A 89 -3.83 -0.38 19.50
C SER A 89 -2.49 0.22 19.89
N GLY A 90 -2.47 0.98 20.99
CA GLY A 90 -1.23 1.49 21.57
C GLY A 90 -0.49 2.52 20.73
N GLY A 91 -1.20 3.35 19.94
CA GLY A 91 -0.56 4.34 19.06
C GLY A 91 -0.07 3.75 17.74
N VAL A 92 -0.67 2.65 17.30
CA VAL A 92 -0.24 1.89 16.11
C VAL A 92 -1.46 1.36 15.37
N LEU A 93 -1.52 1.66 14.07
CA LEU A 93 -2.37 0.99 13.10
C LEU A 93 -1.68 -0.27 12.59
N GLN A 94 -2.32 -1.41 12.73
CA GLN A 94 -1.88 -2.70 12.21
C GLN A 94 -2.71 -3.06 10.97
N MET A 95 -2.03 -3.30 9.86
CA MET A 95 -2.60 -3.83 8.62
C MET A 95 -2.18 -5.29 8.45
N ASP A 96 -3.09 -6.21 8.74
CA ASP A 96 -2.86 -7.65 8.60
C ASP A 96 -3.23 -8.12 7.19
N THR A 97 -2.20 -8.54 6.46
CA THR A 97 -2.35 -8.96 5.06
C THR A 97 -2.91 -10.37 4.87
N ASP A 98 -3.13 -11.15 5.94
CA ASP A 98 -3.86 -12.42 5.85
C ASP A 98 -5.33 -12.21 5.46
N PHE A 99 -5.89 -11.05 5.82
CA PHE A 99 -7.25 -10.65 5.48
C PHE A 99 -7.34 -9.82 4.21
N ALA A 100 -6.23 -9.65 3.49
CA ALA A 100 -6.21 -8.90 2.24
C ALA A 100 -6.93 -9.66 1.12
N LEU A 101 -7.68 -8.93 0.31
CA LEU A 101 -8.34 -9.46 -0.87
C LEU A 101 -7.41 -9.38 -2.10
N PRO A 102 -7.60 -10.27 -3.10
CA PRO A 102 -6.86 -10.19 -4.35
C PRO A 102 -6.98 -8.82 -5.00
N SER A 103 -5.87 -8.28 -5.48
CA SER A 103 -5.79 -7.03 -6.23
C SER A 103 -4.83 -7.22 -7.40
N THR A 104 -5.13 -6.59 -8.52
CA THR A 104 -4.28 -6.62 -9.71
C THR A 104 -3.76 -5.21 -9.99
N GLY A 105 -2.45 -5.10 -10.23
CA GLY A 105 -1.83 -3.85 -10.66
C GLY A 105 -1.89 -3.66 -12.18
N ALA A 106 -1.55 -2.47 -12.67
CA ALA A 106 -1.58 -2.14 -14.09
C ALA A 106 -0.77 -3.09 -14.97
N GLY A 107 0.41 -3.54 -14.49
CA GLY A 107 1.26 -4.51 -15.19
C GLY A 107 0.77 -5.96 -15.14
N GLY A 108 -0.47 -6.22 -14.70
CA GLY A 108 -1.06 -7.55 -14.59
C GLY A 108 -0.57 -8.39 -13.40
N ALA A 109 0.34 -7.86 -12.59
CA ALA A 109 0.78 -8.53 -11.36
C ALA A 109 -0.36 -8.54 -10.34
N SER A 110 -0.78 -9.73 -9.93
CA SER A 110 -1.83 -9.93 -8.92
C SER A 110 -1.26 -10.38 -7.59
N GLY A 111 -1.86 -9.94 -6.50
CA GLY A 111 -1.54 -10.41 -5.14
C GLY A 111 -2.53 -9.87 -4.12
N PRO A 112 -2.60 -10.45 -2.90
CA PRO A 112 -3.44 -9.91 -1.85
C PRO A 112 -2.91 -8.54 -1.43
N ALA A 113 -3.74 -7.51 -1.52
CA ALA A 113 -3.38 -6.16 -1.12
C ALA A 113 -4.45 -5.60 -0.19
N ALA A 114 -4.01 -4.96 0.87
CA ALA A 114 -4.81 -4.30 1.88
C ALA A 114 -4.52 -2.80 1.81
N GLY A 115 -5.53 -1.95 1.99
CA GLY A 115 -5.36 -0.51 1.96
C GLY A 115 -6.25 0.23 2.93
N LEU A 116 -5.77 1.34 3.47
CA LEU A 116 -6.55 2.29 4.24
C LEU A 116 -6.51 3.64 3.53
N ARG A 117 -7.62 4.02 2.91
CA ARG A 117 -7.76 5.27 2.16
C ARG A 117 -8.19 6.39 3.10
N LEU A 118 -7.51 7.52 3.08
CA LEU A 118 -8.00 8.73 3.74
C LEU A 118 -9.16 9.34 2.92
N LEU A 119 -10.30 9.56 3.55
CA LEU A 119 -11.41 10.33 3.00
C LEU A 119 -11.16 11.81 3.29
N SER A 120 -10.28 12.39 2.48
CA SER A 120 -9.76 13.72 2.71
C SER A 120 -10.76 14.80 2.31
N ASN A 121 -11.79 15.07 3.13
CA ASN A 121 -12.74 16.18 2.92
C ASN A 121 -12.12 17.56 3.22
N VAL A 122 -10.81 17.72 3.01
CA VAL A 122 -10.05 18.93 3.43
C VAL A 122 -10.34 20.13 2.52
N ASP A 123 -11.03 19.92 1.40
CA ASP A 123 -11.50 20.99 0.53
C ASP A 123 -13.00 20.88 0.27
N SER A 124 -13.80 21.40 1.21
CA SER A 124 -15.25 21.50 1.04
C SER A 124 -15.68 22.54 0.01
N SER A 125 -14.75 23.39 -0.44
CA SER A 125 -15.01 24.46 -1.43
C SER A 125 -14.91 23.97 -2.86
N GLN A 126 -14.22 22.84 -3.07
CA GLN A 126 -14.05 22.23 -4.37
C GLN A 126 -14.93 20.98 -4.40
N THR A 127 -16.08 21.09 -5.06
CA THR A 127 -16.91 19.94 -5.44
C THR A 127 -16.60 19.62 -6.89
N ASN A 128 -16.48 18.34 -7.26
CA ASN A 128 -16.53 18.03 -8.69
C ASN A 128 -17.89 18.45 -9.26
N ALA A 129 -18.05 18.48 -10.58
CA ALA A 129 -19.31 18.83 -11.24
C ALA A 129 -20.52 17.96 -10.81
N SER A 130 -20.27 16.84 -10.11
CA SER A 130 -21.26 15.91 -9.56
C SER A 130 -21.49 16.05 -8.04
N GLY A 131 -20.88 17.05 -7.37
CA GLY A 131 -21.04 17.28 -5.92
C GLY A 131 -20.19 16.36 -5.03
N GLY A 132 -19.22 15.62 -5.59
CA GLY A 132 -18.37 14.68 -4.87
C GLY A 132 -17.21 15.35 -4.11
N ILE A 133 -16.84 14.71 -2.99
CA ILE A 133 -15.67 15.02 -2.15
C ILE A 133 -14.40 15.00 -3.01
N LEU A 134 -13.65 16.10 -3.00
CA LEU A 134 -12.34 16.16 -3.67
C LEU A 134 -11.19 15.73 -2.77
N GLY A 135 -10.20 15.09 -3.38
CA GLY A 135 -8.96 14.69 -2.72
C GLY A 135 -7.96 15.85 -2.59
N LEU A 136 -6.67 15.51 -2.66
CA LEU A 136 -5.55 16.46 -2.69
C LEU A 136 -5.46 17.13 -4.06
N HIS A 137 -5.76 18.42 -4.13
CA HIS A 137 -5.89 19.18 -5.36
C HIS A 137 -4.56 19.77 -5.86
N LYS A 138 -4.33 19.69 -7.17
CA LYS A 138 -3.15 20.16 -7.91
C LYS A 138 -2.91 21.66 -7.75
N SER A 139 -3.95 22.46 -7.55
CA SER A 139 -3.80 23.92 -7.37
C SER A 139 -3.18 24.32 -6.04
N ALA A 140 -2.93 23.39 -5.12
CA ALA A 140 -2.29 23.63 -3.83
C ALA A 140 -1.01 22.80 -3.70
N SER A 141 -0.03 23.28 -2.94
CA SER A 141 1.01 22.39 -2.44
C SER A 141 0.45 21.49 -1.35
N PHE A 142 0.98 20.28 -1.23
CA PHE A 142 0.62 19.34 -0.18
C PHE A 142 1.74 18.32 0.02
N ALA A 143 1.75 17.66 1.18
CA ALA A 143 2.52 16.46 1.38
C ALA A 143 1.71 15.43 2.15
N VAL A 144 2.04 14.16 1.92
CA VAL A 144 1.52 13.04 2.68
C VAL A 144 2.68 12.19 3.11
N ALA A 145 2.69 11.83 4.38
CA ALA A 145 3.76 11.03 4.94
C ALA A 145 3.24 10.01 5.94
N ALA A 146 3.95 8.90 6.05
CA ALA A 146 3.63 7.86 7.01
C ALA A 146 4.91 7.29 7.62
N ALA A 147 4.88 7.09 8.94
CA ALA A 147 5.89 6.34 9.67
C ALA A 147 5.43 4.90 9.82
N PHE A 148 6.23 3.98 9.28
CA PHE A 148 6.04 2.55 9.46
C PHE A 148 7.09 2.02 10.42
N GLU A 149 6.73 1.04 11.25
CA GLU A 149 7.74 0.26 11.95
C GLU A 149 8.70 -0.36 10.92
N LEU A 150 9.99 -0.23 11.17
CA LEU A 150 11.01 -0.70 10.25
C LEU A 150 11.08 -2.22 10.32
N GLN A 151 10.53 -2.86 9.31
CA GLN A 151 10.61 -4.30 9.13
C GLN A 151 10.97 -4.64 7.69
N ILE A 152 11.64 -5.78 7.50
CA ILE A 152 11.93 -6.29 6.16
C ILE A 152 10.72 -7.13 5.73
N PRO A 153 9.98 -6.74 4.67
CA PRO A 153 8.88 -7.56 4.18
C PRO A 153 9.36 -8.97 3.79
N PRO A 154 8.50 -10.00 3.81
CA PRO A 154 8.80 -11.26 3.14
C PRO A 154 9.04 -11.01 1.63
N LEU A 155 9.72 -11.93 0.95
CA LEU A 155 10.02 -11.79 -0.49
C LEU A 155 8.74 -11.49 -1.28
N THR A 156 8.74 -10.43 -2.09
CA THR A 156 7.59 -9.85 -2.83
C THR A 156 6.53 -9.12 -1.99
N GLY A 157 6.56 -9.25 -0.66
CA GLY A 157 5.74 -8.48 0.28
C GLY A 157 6.16 -7.00 0.30
N GLN A 158 5.19 -6.12 0.60
CA GLN A 158 5.38 -4.67 0.48
C GLN A 158 4.52 -3.90 1.47
N TYR A 159 4.99 -2.72 1.86
CA TYR A 159 4.17 -1.72 2.56
C TYR A 159 4.58 -0.30 2.15
N GLY A 160 3.66 0.65 2.23
CA GLY A 160 3.96 2.05 1.97
C GLY A 160 2.73 2.92 1.70
N ILE A 161 2.92 3.96 0.90
CA ILE A 161 1.91 4.97 0.57
C ILE A 161 1.63 4.92 -0.93
N ARG A 162 0.38 5.17 -1.30
CA ARG A 162 -0.04 5.32 -2.69
C ARG A 162 -0.79 6.64 -2.88
N LEU A 163 -0.50 7.32 -3.98
CA LEU A 163 -1.38 8.31 -4.59
C LEU A 163 -2.10 7.74 -5.80
N PHE A 164 -3.35 8.12 -6.01
CA PHE A 164 -4.20 7.62 -7.08
C PHE A 164 -5.42 8.52 -7.37
N ASP A 165 -5.83 8.54 -8.62
CA ASP A 165 -6.86 9.42 -9.20
C ASP A 165 -8.31 8.89 -9.13
N SER A 166 -8.54 7.66 -8.64
CA SER A 166 -9.84 6.96 -8.64
C SER A 166 -11.07 7.78 -8.18
N PHE A 167 -11.92 8.22 -9.10
CA PHE A 167 -13.14 9.00 -8.81
C PHE A 167 -14.23 8.24 -8.03
N SER A 168 -14.29 6.91 -8.13
CA SER A 168 -15.33 6.10 -7.49
C SER A 168 -14.88 5.51 -6.15
N ASP A 169 -15.87 5.26 -5.30
CA ASP A 169 -15.80 4.53 -4.04
C ASP A 169 -15.65 3.01 -4.22
N GLY A 170 -15.71 2.48 -5.44
CA GLY A 170 -15.59 1.04 -5.64
C GLY A 170 -15.71 0.48 -7.07
N THR A 171 -15.84 1.30 -8.11
CA THR A 171 -15.84 0.82 -9.50
C THR A 171 -14.53 1.19 -10.19
N GLU A 172 -13.75 0.20 -10.62
CA GLU A 172 -12.40 0.36 -11.19
C GLU A 172 -12.33 1.23 -12.46
N ASP A 173 -13.48 1.62 -13.03
CA ASP A 173 -13.64 2.20 -14.36
C ASP A 173 -13.02 3.60 -14.60
N ASN A 174 -12.39 4.24 -13.60
CA ASN A 174 -11.74 5.56 -13.77
C ASN A 174 -10.42 5.65 -12.98
N GLN A 175 -9.61 4.60 -13.01
CA GLN A 175 -8.29 4.55 -12.36
C GLN A 175 -7.24 4.52 -13.45
N ASN A 176 -6.66 5.67 -13.79
CA ASN A 176 -5.69 5.72 -14.88
C ASN A 176 -4.28 5.57 -14.32
N ASP A 177 -3.96 6.30 -13.25
CA ASP A 177 -2.60 6.35 -12.73
C ASP A 177 -2.49 6.21 -11.21
N TYR A 178 -1.56 5.35 -10.77
CA TYR A 178 -1.10 5.28 -9.40
C TYR A 178 0.38 5.65 -9.29
N LEU A 179 0.72 6.37 -8.23
CA LEU A 179 2.09 6.53 -7.76
C LEU A 179 2.27 5.76 -6.45
N ASP A 180 3.03 4.67 -6.53
CA ASP A 180 3.30 3.77 -5.42
C ASP A 180 4.68 4.03 -4.83
N PHE A 181 4.73 4.36 -3.54
CA PHE A 181 5.99 4.56 -2.83
C PHE A 181 6.09 3.63 -1.62
N ARG A 182 7.00 2.66 -1.69
CA ARG A 182 6.95 1.49 -0.80
C ARG A 182 8.33 0.96 -0.43
N VAL A 183 8.36 0.21 0.66
CA VAL A 183 9.39 -0.78 0.94
C VAL A 183 8.95 -2.12 0.35
N VAL A 184 9.85 -2.79 -0.38
CA VAL A 184 9.63 -4.12 -0.94
C VAL A 184 10.85 -5.00 -0.71
N SER A 185 10.64 -6.29 -0.51
CA SER A 185 11.73 -7.27 -0.57
C SER A 185 11.82 -7.90 -1.95
N THR A 186 12.99 -7.80 -2.57
CA THR A 186 13.31 -8.39 -3.88
C THR A 186 14.33 -9.52 -3.74
N ASN A 187 14.59 -10.25 -4.82
CA ASN A 187 15.68 -11.24 -4.86
C ASN A 187 17.08 -10.62 -4.64
N GLN A 188 17.23 -9.31 -4.80
CA GLN A 188 18.47 -8.56 -4.56
C GLN A 188 18.52 -7.92 -3.16
N GLY A 189 17.51 -8.18 -2.32
CA GLY A 189 17.36 -7.57 -0.99
C GLY A 189 16.23 -6.55 -0.92
N PRO A 190 16.00 -5.98 0.29
CA PRO A 190 14.98 -4.97 0.50
C PRO A 190 15.37 -3.65 -0.16
N VAL A 191 14.39 -2.99 -0.78
CA VAL A 191 14.57 -1.68 -1.42
C VAL A 191 13.41 -0.76 -1.04
N VAL A 192 13.69 0.54 -1.03
CA VAL A 192 12.67 1.59 -1.11
C VAL A 192 12.53 1.94 -2.58
N TRP A 193 11.33 1.82 -3.14
CA TRP A 193 11.10 2.10 -4.55
C TRP A 193 9.90 3.01 -4.79
N LEU A 194 9.98 3.77 -5.87
CA LEU A 194 8.89 4.55 -6.43
C LEU A 194 8.49 3.89 -7.76
N ARG A 195 7.21 3.58 -7.92
CA ARG A 195 6.67 2.93 -9.11
C ARG A 195 5.45 3.69 -9.60
N HIS A 196 5.35 3.88 -10.91
CA HIS A 196 4.15 4.37 -11.56
C HIS A 196 3.34 3.17 -12.06
N GLN A 197 2.04 3.14 -11.85
CA GLN A 197 1.15 2.17 -12.49
C GLN A 197 0.19 2.92 -13.40
N ASP A 198 0.29 2.64 -14.69
CA ASP A 198 -0.53 3.25 -15.74
C ASP A 198 -1.45 2.15 -16.29
N PHE A 199 -2.71 2.17 -15.87
CA PHE A 199 -3.71 1.16 -16.21
C PHE A 199 -4.22 1.29 -17.64
N GLU A 200 -4.14 2.49 -18.23
CA GLU A 200 -4.51 2.71 -19.64
C GLU A 200 -3.52 2.00 -20.56
N GLN A 201 -2.22 2.08 -20.25
CA GLN A 201 -1.16 1.41 -21.01
C GLN A 201 -0.88 -0.02 -20.53
N GLY A 202 -1.40 -0.42 -19.36
CA GLY A 202 -1.16 -1.73 -18.76
C GLY A 202 0.30 -1.94 -18.34
N ILE A 203 0.97 -0.89 -17.85
CA ILE A 203 2.38 -0.94 -17.45
C ILE A 203 2.58 -0.47 -16.01
N ALA A 204 3.63 -0.98 -15.37
CA ALA A 204 3.97 -0.60 -13.99
C ALA A 204 5.49 -0.33 -13.80
N PRO A 205 6.08 0.67 -14.48
CA PRO A 205 7.52 0.91 -14.42
C PRO A 205 7.98 1.36 -13.03
N VAL A 206 9.06 0.74 -12.55
CA VAL A 206 9.83 1.24 -11.40
C VAL A 206 10.62 2.46 -11.86
N LEU A 207 10.37 3.60 -11.24
CA LEU A 207 10.99 4.87 -11.58
C LEU A 207 12.36 5.00 -10.90
N ALA A 208 12.44 4.57 -9.64
CA ALA A 208 13.65 4.57 -8.85
C ALA A 208 13.57 3.50 -7.76
N ALA A 209 14.72 2.94 -7.39
CA ALA A 209 14.85 2.00 -6.30
C ALA A 209 16.20 2.21 -5.60
N HIS A 210 16.18 2.37 -4.28
CA HIS A 210 17.37 2.43 -3.44
C HIS A 210 17.40 1.23 -2.51
N SER A 211 18.56 0.59 -2.37
CA SER A 211 18.76 -0.47 -1.38
C SER A 211 18.43 0.06 0.02
N LEU A 212 17.61 -0.70 0.76
CA LEU A 212 17.25 -0.35 2.12
C LEU A 212 18.43 -0.67 3.04
N ALA A 213 19.15 0.38 3.45
CA ALA A 213 20.28 0.30 4.36
C ALA A 213 19.99 1.16 5.59
N ALA A 214 19.25 0.59 6.56
CA ALA A 214 18.86 1.32 7.75
C ALA A 214 20.08 1.64 8.64
N PRO A 215 20.23 2.90 9.10
CA PRO A 215 21.29 3.26 10.02
C PRO A 215 21.07 2.60 11.38
N ALA A 216 22.15 2.47 12.16
CA ALA A 216 22.06 1.94 13.52
C ALA A 216 21.11 2.78 14.38
N GLY A 217 20.21 2.12 15.11
CA GLY A 217 19.20 2.77 15.97
C GLY A 217 17.89 3.14 15.26
N ALA A 218 17.77 2.96 13.94
CA ALA A 218 16.51 3.14 13.24
C ALA A 218 15.49 2.07 13.67
N THR A 219 14.30 2.51 14.06
CA THR A 219 13.15 1.66 14.40
C THR A 219 11.97 1.89 13.48
N GLN A 220 11.99 2.96 12.69
CA GLN A 220 10.94 3.32 11.74
C GLN A 220 11.52 3.75 10.41
N ILE A 221 10.74 3.57 9.35
CA ILE A 221 10.95 4.22 8.06
C ILE A 221 9.83 5.22 7.81
N TYR A 222 10.22 6.43 7.42
CA TYR A 222 9.32 7.52 7.11
C TYR A 222 9.27 7.71 5.60
N LEU A 223 8.10 7.56 5.00
CA LEU A 223 7.88 7.74 3.57
C LEU A 223 7.08 9.02 3.36
N THR A 224 7.48 9.86 2.41
CA THR A 224 6.82 11.12 2.07
C THR A 224 6.63 11.27 0.56
N LEU A 225 5.42 11.66 0.16
CA LEU A 225 5.08 12.12 -1.19
C LEU A 225 4.69 13.59 -1.12
N ALA A 226 5.39 14.44 -1.86
CA ALA A 226 5.32 15.89 -1.74
C ALA A 226 5.00 16.54 -3.09
N HIS A 227 3.89 17.27 -3.14
CA HIS A 227 3.53 18.19 -4.20
C HIS A 227 3.98 19.60 -3.82
N GLN A 228 5.20 20.00 -4.21
CA GLN A 228 5.82 21.22 -3.68
C GLN A 228 5.35 22.52 -4.35
N GLN A 229 4.84 22.45 -5.58
CA GLN A 229 4.50 23.62 -6.37
C GLN A 229 3.05 23.54 -6.84
N ALA A 230 2.22 24.49 -6.41
CA ALA A 230 0.86 24.63 -6.90
C ALA A 230 0.83 24.65 -8.45
N ASN A 231 -0.14 23.95 -9.01
CA ASN A 231 -0.37 23.74 -10.45
C ASN A 231 0.71 22.91 -11.17
N SER A 232 1.70 22.35 -10.46
CA SER A 232 2.64 21.38 -11.01
C SER A 232 1.97 20.02 -11.24
N GLY A 233 2.47 19.24 -12.19
CA GLY A 233 2.09 17.82 -12.29
C GLY A 233 2.81 16.95 -11.25
N LEU A 234 3.95 17.42 -10.73
CA LEU A 234 4.99 16.59 -10.14
C LEU A 234 4.81 16.34 -8.65
N ILE A 235 4.91 15.07 -8.28
CA ILE A 235 5.06 14.60 -6.91
C ILE A 235 6.49 14.12 -6.71
N ASP A 236 7.16 14.64 -5.69
CA ASP A 236 8.48 14.20 -5.24
C ASP A 236 8.35 13.14 -4.16
N ALA A 237 9.20 12.11 -4.21
CA ALA A 237 9.27 11.07 -3.19
C ALA A 237 10.54 11.22 -2.34
N TYR A 238 10.36 11.23 -1.03
CA TYR A 238 11.43 11.29 -0.03
C TYR A 238 11.26 10.18 0.99
N TYR A 239 12.35 9.57 1.46
CA TYR A 239 12.30 8.69 2.63
C TYR A 239 13.35 9.05 3.66
N GLY A 240 13.08 8.76 4.93
CA GLY A 240 14.02 8.90 6.02
C GLY A 240 13.87 7.76 7.03
N TYR A 241 14.75 7.73 8.01
CA TYR A 241 14.66 6.80 9.14
C TYR A 241 14.39 7.57 10.41
N ARG A 242 13.65 6.98 11.35
CA ARG A 242 13.47 7.53 12.69
C ARG A 242 13.92 6.54 13.75
N ASP A 243 14.36 7.07 14.88
CA ASP A 243 14.66 6.27 16.07
C ASP A 243 13.39 5.97 16.89
N ALA A 244 13.57 5.28 18.02
CA ALA A 244 12.46 4.89 18.90
C ALA A 244 11.71 6.08 19.52
N SER A 245 12.29 7.28 19.52
CA SER A 245 11.63 8.51 19.99
C SER A 245 10.82 9.20 18.89
N GLY A 246 10.90 8.71 17.65
CA GLY A 246 10.30 9.35 16.47
C GLY A 246 11.18 10.44 15.84
N ALA A 247 12.39 10.68 16.37
CA ALA A 247 13.30 11.67 15.81
C ALA A 247 13.94 11.17 14.51
N LEU A 248 14.03 12.04 13.50
CA LEU A 248 14.69 11.72 12.23
C LEU A 248 16.20 11.47 12.44
N ILE A 249 16.69 10.35 11.88
CA ILE A 249 18.10 10.01 11.84
C ILE A 249 18.67 10.50 10.51
N GLY A 250 19.32 11.67 10.56
CA GLY A 250 19.90 12.31 9.38
C GLY A 250 18.86 13.01 8.49
N ALA A 251 19.29 13.40 7.30
CA ALA A 251 18.43 14.07 6.32
C ALA A 251 17.60 13.06 5.51
N PRO A 252 16.34 13.37 5.17
CA PRO A 252 15.57 12.58 4.22
C PRO A 252 16.29 12.48 2.86
N VAL A 253 16.21 11.30 2.25
CA VAL A 253 16.76 10.98 0.95
C VAL A 253 15.71 11.22 -0.12
N TYR A 254 16.02 12.09 -1.07
CA TYR A 254 15.22 12.23 -2.30
C TYR A 254 15.40 10.98 -3.17
N LEU A 255 14.29 10.42 -3.66
CA LEU A 255 14.30 9.23 -4.51
C LEU A 255 14.09 9.58 -5.98
N ALA A 256 12.95 10.17 -6.33
CA ALA A 256 12.57 10.56 -7.69
C ALA A 256 11.29 11.43 -7.68
N SER A 257 10.88 11.91 -8.85
CA SER A 257 9.61 12.60 -9.04
C SER A 257 8.81 12.04 -10.23
N LYS A 258 7.49 12.18 -10.19
CA LYS A 258 6.59 11.75 -11.26
C LYS A 258 5.30 12.56 -11.27
N SER A 259 4.76 12.77 -12.48
CA SER A 259 3.42 13.32 -12.63
C SER A 259 2.35 12.29 -12.27
N ILE A 260 1.39 12.67 -11.43
CA ILE A 260 0.22 11.84 -11.12
C ILE A 260 -1.09 12.38 -11.72
N PHE A 261 -1.09 13.64 -12.18
CA PHE A 261 -2.28 14.30 -12.70
C PHE A 261 -2.37 14.15 -14.23
N HIS A 262 -3.28 13.32 -14.74
CA HIS A 262 -3.43 13.04 -16.18
C HIS A 262 -4.87 13.23 -16.70
N GLY A 263 -5.36 14.46 -16.58
CA GLY A 263 -6.71 14.85 -17.05
C GLY A 263 -7.60 15.31 -15.90
N GLU A 264 -7.27 14.90 -14.69
CA GLU A 264 -7.78 15.35 -13.42
C GLU A 264 -6.83 16.33 -12.71
N ASP A 265 -7.37 17.02 -11.72
CA ASP A 265 -6.67 18.01 -10.91
C ASP A 265 -6.58 17.59 -9.44
N PHE A 266 -6.84 16.33 -9.11
CA PHE A 266 -6.74 15.86 -7.73
C PHE A 266 -6.34 14.38 -7.64
N THR A 267 -5.78 14.01 -6.49
CA THR A 267 -5.41 12.64 -6.14
C THR A 267 -5.92 12.29 -4.75
N ARG A 268 -6.04 11.01 -4.44
CA ARG A 268 -6.29 10.50 -3.09
C ARG A 268 -5.03 9.83 -2.55
N VAL A 269 -5.03 9.59 -1.24
CA VAL A 269 -3.94 8.89 -0.56
C VAL A 269 -4.47 7.61 0.09
N GLU A 270 -3.65 6.56 0.03
CA GLU A 270 -3.90 5.27 0.66
C GLU A 270 -2.62 4.77 1.34
N LEU A 271 -2.72 4.35 2.60
CA LEU A 271 -1.74 3.46 3.23
C LEU A 271 -1.97 2.06 2.66
N ARG A 272 -0.91 1.39 2.23
CA ARG A 272 -1.04 0.12 1.52
C ARG A 272 -0.08 -0.93 2.03
N ALA A 273 -0.58 -2.16 2.15
CA ALA A 273 0.18 -3.36 2.45
C ALA A 273 -0.12 -4.44 1.40
N ILE A 274 0.88 -5.25 1.06
CA ILE A 274 0.76 -6.33 0.07
C ILE A 274 1.41 -7.59 0.64
N ALA A 275 0.64 -8.67 0.67
CA ALA A 275 1.15 -9.99 1.03
C ALA A 275 2.01 -10.55 -0.13
N PRO A 276 3.03 -11.35 0.18
CA PRO A 276 3.71 -12.12 -0.85
C PRO A 276 2.72 -13.08 -1.50
N VAL A 277 2.84 -13.29 -2.81
CA VAL A 277 2.07 -14.34 -3.48
C VAL A 277 2.72 -15.67 -3.12
N PRO A 278 2.00 -16.60 -2.47
CA PRO A 278 2.55 -17.93 -2.24
C PRO A 278 2.90 -18.54 -3.59
N GLU A 279 4.18 -18.84 -3.80
CA GLU A 279 4.56 -19.67 -4.93
C GLU A 279 3.83 -21.00 -4.76
N PRO A 280 3.07 -21.47 -5.76
CA PRO A 280 2.52 -22.80 -5.70
C PRO A 280 3.71 -23.72 -5.49
N LEU A 281 3.74 -24.42 -4.34
CA LEU A 281 4.87 -25.24 -3.93
C LEU A 281 5.32 -26.04 -5.15
N SER A 282 6.41 -25.60 -5.78
CA SER A 282 6.80 -26.12 -7.10
C SER A 282 7.11 -27.60 -6.98
N GLY A 283 7.57 -28.02 -5.78
CA GLY A 283 7.66 -29.41 -5.35
C GLY A 283 6.33 -30.16 -5.33
N VAL A 284 5.23 -29.57 -4.85
CA VAL A 284 3.89 -30.21 -4.89
C VAL A 284 3.41 -30.37 -6.32
N MET A 285 3.56 -29.34 -7.16
CA MET A 285 3.19 -29.44 -8.58
C MET A 285 4.07 -30.45 -9.33
N MET A 286 5.37 -30.48 -9.04
CA MET A 286 6.30 -31.47 -9.58
C MET A 286 5.95 -32.89 -9.13
N LEU A 287 5.68 -33.10 -7.84
CA LEU A 287 5.30 -34.40 -7.29
C LEU A 287 3.95 -34.87 -7.84
N ALA A 288 2.98 -33.96 -7.99
CA ALA A 288 1.72 -34.26 -8.66
C ALA A 288 1.95 -34.65 -10.13
N GLY A 289 2.79 -33.91 -10.85
CA GLY A 289 3.17 -34.23 -12.23
C GLY A 289 3.86 -35.60 -12.35
N LEU A 290 4.84 -35.89 -11.48
CA LEU A 290 5.52 -37.18 -11.43
C LEU A 290 4.56 -38.32 -11.06
N GLY A 291 3.60 -38.07 -10.16
CA GLY A 291 2.56 -39.02 -9.79
C GLY A 291 1.66 -39.39 -10.97
N VAL A 292 1.25 -38.41 -11.78
CA VAL A 292 0.48 -38.64 -13.01
C VAL A 292 1.28 -39.45 -14.03
N LEU A 293 2.54 -39.08 -14.26
CA LEU A 293 3.44 -39.82 -15.17
C LEU A 293 3.63 -41.27 -14.73
N ALA A 294 3.82 -41.53 -13.43
CA ALA A 294 3.94 -42.86 -12.88
C ALA A 294 2.65 -43.69 -13.07
N ALA A 295 1.48 -43.09 -12.89
CA ALA A 295 0.19 -43.75 -13.13
C ALA A 295 -0.01 -44.11 -14.61
N MET A 296 0.37 -43.20 -15.53
CA MET A 296 0.31 -43.46 -16.97
C MET A 296 1.28 -44.58 -17.39
N GLY A 297 2.51 -44.57 -16.86
CA GLY A 297 3.50 -45.60 -17.14
C GLY A 297 3.07 -47.00 -16.68
N ARG A 298 2.31 -47.11 -15.59
CA ARG A 298 1.72 -48.39 -15.14
C ARG A 298 0.60 -48.87 -16.08
N ARG A 299 -0.24 -47.97 -16.59
CA ARG A 299 -1.32 -48.32 -17.54
C ARG A 299 -0.79 -48.79 -18.89
N ALA A 300 0.30 -48.22 -19.38
CA ALA A 300 0.88 -48.61 -20.67
C ALA A 300 1.54 -50.00 -20.66
N ARG A 301 1.83 -50.57 -19.48
CA ARG A 301 2.47 -51.88 -19.30
C ARG A 301 1.48 -53.00 -18.94
N ALA A 302 0.24 -52.66 -18.62
CA ALA A 302 -0.84 -53.59 -18.31
C ALA A 302 -1.69 -53.84 -19.56
#